data_AF-I3SJH4-F1
#
_entry.id   AF-I3SJH4-F1
#
_cell.length_a   1.000
_cell.length_b   1.000
_cell.length_c   1.000
_cell.angle_alpha   90.00
_cell.angle_beta   90.00
_cell.angle_gamma   90.00
#
_symmetry.space_group_name_H-M   'P 1'
#
loop_
_entity.id
_entity.type
_entity.pdbx_description
1 polymer ?
#
loop_
_entity_poly.entity_id
_entity_poly.type
_entity_poly.pdbx_seq_one_letter_code
_entity_poly.pdbx_strand_id
1 'polypeptide(L)'
;MALINKFWTFSFLLFLIASPFFQVARCQSDEAVENAGEVNDIGIVGDETDDAQDFADGSFPSAPGINTIAVFPKNIAKLVKGGEEAELLVGLKNDGQSSLNVVAIKASVHLPYDHRLLVQNLTVQVFNNGSVPSSVQATFPYIFSVSKFLQPGPFDLVGTIVYEIDQHPYQNTFYNGTI
;
A
#
# COMPACT_ATOMS: atom_id res chain seq x y z
N MET A 1 0.02 57.94 -38.28
CA MET A 1 -1.05 56.96 -37.98
C MET A 1 -0.78 55.62 -38.68
N ALA A 2 0.45 55.08 -38.56
CA ALA A 2 0.88 53.86 -39.28
C ALA A 2 1.59 52.83 -38.38
N LEU A 3 1.75 53.14 -37.08
CA LEU A 3 2.46 52.27 -36.13
C LEU A 3 1.52 51.28 -35.42
N ILE A 4 0.23 51.60 -35.31
CA ILE A 4 -0.78 50.81 -34.58
C ILE A 4 -1.19 49.52 -35.32
N ASN A 5 -1.10 49.50 -36.66
CA ASN A 5 -1.53 48.34 -37.46
C ASN A 5 -0.47 47.22 -37.52
N LYS A 6 0.77 47.46 -37.11
CA LYS A 6 1.83 46.43 -37.06
C LYS A 6 1.83 45.62 -35.75
N PHE A 7 1.29 46.18 -34.68
CA PHE A 7 1.20 45.47 -33.39
C PHE A 7 0.09 44.42 -33.39
N TRP A 8 -1.03 44.71 -34.05
CA TRP A 8 -2.17 43.80 -34.11
C TRP A 8 -1.92 42.58 -35.00
N THR A 9 -1.17 42.73 -36.09
CA THR A 9 -0.82 41.61 -36.99
C THR A 9 0.19 40.65 -36.38
N PHE A 10 1.08 41.11 -35.51
CA PHE A 10 2.05 40.25 -34.82
C PHE A 10 1.38 39.34 -33.78
N SER A 11 0.29 39.80 -33.16
CA SER A 11 -0.46 39.03 -32.15
C SER A 11 -1.25 37.86 -32.73
N PHE A 12 -1.63 37.90 -34.01
CA PHE A 12 -2.39 36.82 -34.66
C PHE A 12 -1.48 35.65 -35.08
N LEU A 13 -0.20 35.93 -35.38
CA LEU A 13 0.77 34.90 -35.77
C LEU A 13 1.21 34.03 -34.59
N LEU A 14 1.21 34.57 -33.36
CA LEU A 14 1.60 33.83 -32.16
C LEU A 14 0.52 32.82 -31.70
N PHE A 15 -0.75 33.06 -32.02
CA PHE A 15 -1.87 32.19 -31.63
C PHE A 15 -1.97 30.90 -32.46
N LEU A 16 -1.39 30.89 -33.67
CA LEU A 16 -1.38 29.71 -34.56
C LEU A 16 -0.38 28.63 -34.13
N ILE A 17 0.59 28.95 -33.27
CA ILE A 17 1.61 28.01 -32.77
C ILE A 17 1.10 27.22 -31.54
N ALA A 18 -0.01 27.64 -30.93
CA ALA A 18 -0.56 27.05 -29.71
C ALA A 18 -1.64 25.96 -29.95
N SER A 19 -1.63 25.30 -31.10
CA SER A 19 -2.58 24.19 -31.37
C SER A 19 -1.92 22.83 -31.08
N PRO A 20 -2.40 22.05 -30.09
CA PRO A 20 -2.01 20.66 -29.95
C PRO A 20 -2.81 19.82 -30.95
N PHE A 21 -2.33 19.72 -32.18
CA PHE A 21 -2.73 18.64 -33.08
C PHE A 21 -1.93 17.38 -32.71
N PHE A 22 -2.41 16.64 -31.71
CA PHE A 22 -2.04 15.24 -31.54
C PHE A 22 -3.24 14.36 -31.88
N GLN A 23 -3.08 13.67 -33.01
CA GLN A 23 -3.93 12.61 -33.49
C GLN A 23 -4.01 11.47 -32.47
N VAL A 24 -5.21 10.99 -32.21
CA VAL A 24 -5.44 9.55 -32.00
C VAL A 24 -6.63 9.16 -32.87
N ALA A 25 -6.32 8.58 -34.01
CA ALA A 25 -7.25 7.74 -34.75
C ALA A 25 -6.95 6.29 -34.36
N ARG A 26 -7.94 5.59 -33.78
CA ARG A 26 -7.96 4.13 -33.82
C ARG A 26 -9.36 3.67 -34.18
N CYS A 27 -9.45 3.07 -35.36
CA CYS A 27 -10.64 2.43 -35.91
C CYS A 27 -11.05 1.19 -35.10
N GLN A 28 -12.33 0.87 -35.27
CA GLN A 28 -13.11 -0.25 -34.76
C GLN A 28 -12.48 -1.63 -35.02
N SER A 29 -12.67 -2.56 -34.08
CA SER A 29 -13.28 -3.88 -34.30
C SER A 29 -13.33 -4.65 -32.97
N ASP A 30 -14.53 -5.05 -32.53
CA ASP A 30 -14.87 -6.48 -32.35
C ASP A 30 -16.22 -6.62 -31.65
N GLU A 31 -17.09 -7.39 -32.31
CA GLU A 31 -18.29 -7.95 -31.72
C GLU A 31 -17.91 -9.10 -30.78
N ALA A 32 -18.58 -9.22 -29.64
CA ALA A 32 -18.91 -10.52 -29.05
C ALA A 32 -19.85 -10.41 -27.83
N VAL A 33 -21.04 -10.95 -28.03
CA VAL A 33 -21.77 -11.84 -27.12
C VAL A 33 -22.41 -11.22 -25.86
N GLU A 34 -23.72 -10.98 -25.98
CA GLU A 34 -24.67 -11.16 -24.89
C GLU A 34 -24.60 -12.62 -24.40
N ASN A 35 -24.33 -12.83 -23.12
CA ASN A 35 -24.70 -14.08 -22.45
C ASN A 35 -25.29 -13.74 -21.09
N ALA A 36 -26.62 -13.72 -21.04
CA ALA A 36 -27.38 -13.85 -19.81
C ALA A 36 -27.35 -15.32 -19.39
N GLY A 37 -26.85 -15.61 -18.20
CA GLY A 37 -26.77 -16.97 -17.67
C GLY A 37 -26.62 -16.95 -16.15
N GLU A 38 -27.77 -17.03 -15.49
CA GLU A 38 -28.08 -17.60 -14.16
C GLU A 38 -27.01 -17.67 -13.07
N VAL A 39 -27.38 -17.01 -11.96
CA VAL A 39 -27.07 -17.36 -10.56
C VAL A 39 -27.10 -18.87 -10.35
N ASN A 40 -26.02 -19.43 -9.79
CA ASN A 40 -26.09 -20.59 -8.91
C ASN A 40 -24.97 -20.51 -7.86
N ASP A 41 -25.38 -20.05 -6.68
CA ASP A 41 -25.04 -20.58 -5.36
C ASP A 41 -23.71 -21.35 -5.25
N ILE A 42 -22.66 -20.63 -4.88
CA ILE A 42 -21.50 -21.23 -4.23
C ILE A 42 -21.60 -20.83 -2.76
N GLY A 43 -22.10 -21.75 -1.96
CA GLY A 43 -22.05 -21.67 -0.50
C GLY A 43 -20.60 -21.46 -0.06
N ILE A 44 -20.27 -20.22 0.29
CA ILE A 44 -19.06 -19.91 1.06
C ILE A 44 -19.37 -20.37 2.47
N VAL A 45 -18.89 -21.57 2.78
CA VAL A 45 -18.76 -22.07 4.14
C VAL A 45 -17.85 -21.09 4.88
N GLY A 46 -18.45 -20.25 5.72
CA GLY A 46 -17.72 -19.54 6.75
C GLY A 46 -17.40 -20.51 7.86
N ASP A 47 -16.12 -20.61 8.24
CA ASP A 47 -15.68 -20.74 9.64
C ASP A 47 -14.14 -20.61 9.81
N GLU A 48 -13.46 -19.65 9.15
CA GLU A 48 -12.02 -19.41 9.40
C GLU A 48 -11.63 -17.91 9.45
N THR A 49 -12.60 -17.00 9.47
CA THR A 49 -12.34 -15.55 9.40
C THR A 49 -12.33 -14.84 10.76
N ASP A 50 -12.70 -15.52 11.84
CA ASP A 50 -12.79 -14.89 13.16
C ASP A 50 -11.42 -14.72 13.83
N ASP A 51 -10.48 -15.66 13.63
CA ASP A 51 -9.14 -15.57 14.22
C ASP A 51 -8.29 -14.45 13.58
N ALA A 52 -8.42 -14.23 12.26
CA ALA A 52 -7.64 -13.21 11.55
C ALA A 52 -8.02 -11.77 11.93
N GLN A 53 -9.27 -11.53 12.35
CA GLN A 53 -9.75 -10.23 12.81
C GLN A 53 -9.23 -9.89 14.21
N ASP A 54 -9.09 -10.88 15.09
CA ASP A 54 -8.60 -10.66 16.47
C ASP A 54 -7.15 -10.14 16.50
N PHE A 55 -6.28 -10.60 15.60
CA PHE A 55 -4.92 -10.06 15.46
C PHE A 55 -4.88 -8.65 14.83
N ALA A 56 -5.94 -8.24 14.13
CA ALA A 56 -6.02 -6.93 13.51
C ALA A 56 -6.31 -5.82 14.54
N ASP A 57 -7.06 -6.10 15.60
CA ASP A 57 -7.47 -5.09 16.60
C ASP A 57 -6.69 -5.16 17.94
N GLY A 58 -5.99 -6.27 18.20
CA GLY A 58 -5.17 -6.42 19.41
C GLY A 58 -3.93 -5.49 19.46
N SER A 59 -3.63 -4.99 20.67
CA SER A 59 -2.35 -4.35 21.02
C SER A 59 -1.53 -5.31 21.87
N PHE A 60 -0.42 -5.79 21.30
CA PHE A 60 0.44 -6.79 21.94
C PHE A 60 1.78 -6.19 22.37
N PRO A 61 2.48 -6.76 23.37
CA PRO A 61 3.85 -6.39 23.68
C PRO A 61 4.81 -6.89 22.60
N SER A 62 6.04 -6.36 22.57
CA SER A 62 7.13 -6.93 21.77
C SER A 62 7.84 -8.04 22.53
N ALA A 63 8.21 -9.11 21.83
CA ALA A 63 9.00 -10.19 22.42
C ALA A 63 10.49 -9.82 22.51
N PRO A 64 11.21 -10.24 23.57
CA PRO A 64 12.63 -10.02 23.67
C PRO A 64 13.40 -10.79 22.59
N GLY A 65 14.42 -10.15 22.00
CA GLY A 65 15.27 -10.78 20.98
C GLY A 65 14.69 -10.77 19.56
N ILE A 66 13.53 -10.14 19.33
CA ILE A 66 12.95 -10.01 17.99
C ILE A 66 13.23 -8.62 17.44
N ASN A 67 13.96 -8.57 16.32
CA ASN A 67 14.33 -7.33 15.65
C ASN A 67 13.67 -7.27 14.26
N THR A 68 13.18 -6.08 13.90
CA THR A 68 12.51 -5.86 12.61
C THR A 68 13.11 -4.68 11.88
N ILE A 69 13.21 -4.78 10.55
CA ILE A 69 13.64 -3.72 9.64
C ILE A 69 12.67 -3.60 8.47
N ALA A 70 12.64 -2.43 7.84
CA ALA A 70 11.79 -2.17 6.68
C ALA A 70 12.64 -1.64 5.51
N VAL A 71 12.37 -2.13 4.31
CA VAL A 71 13.03 -1.69 3.08
C VAL A 71 11.98 -1.45 1.99
N PHE A 72 12.12 -0.34 1.27
CA PHE A 72 11.31 -0.03 0.08
C PHE A 72 12.12 -0.39 -1.18
N PRO A 73 12.07 -1.64 -1.68
CA PRO A 73 13.02 -2.13 -2.68
C PRO A 73 13.00 -1.36 -4.00
N LYS A 74 11.81 -0.88 -4.40
CA LYS A 74 11.59 -0.13 -5.66
C LYS A 74 11.27 1.35 -5.42
N ASN A 75 11.32 1.81 -4.17
CA ASN A 75 10.85 3.13 -3.79
C ASN A 75 11.74 3.76 -2.70
N ILE A 76 13.01 4.02 -3.04
CA ILE A 76 13.98 4.60 -2.11
C ILE A 76 13.56 6.02 -1.67
N ALA A 77 12.85 6.74 -2.54
CA ALA A 77 12.29 8.05 -2.23
C ALA A 77 11.06 8.00 -1.31
N LYS A 78 10.55 6.80 -1.03
CA LYS A 78 9.36 6.54 -0.19
C LYS A 78 8.07 7.18 -0.68
N LEU A 79 7.99 7.58 -1.95
CA LEU A 79 6.83 8.23 -2.55
C LEU A 79 5.76 7.20 -2.94
N VAL A 80 4.61 7.22 -2.27
CA VAL A 80 3.49 6.33 -2.59
C VAL A 80 2.45 7.07 -3.41
N LYS A 81 2.08 6.53 -4.57
CA LYS A 81 1.03 7.11 -5.41
C LYS A 81 -0.34 6.58 -5.00
N GLY A 82 -1.31 7.49 -4.87
CA GLY A 82 -2.68 7.12 -4.56
C GLY A 82 -3.30 6.20 -5.63
N GLY A 83 -3.89 5.09 -5.17
CA GLY A 83 -4.53 4.09 -6.03
C GLY A 83 -3.58 3.11 -6.72
N GLU A 84 -2.26 3.27 -6.58
CA GLU A 84 -1.27 2.31 -7.07
C GLU A 84 -0.74 1.45 -5.91
N GLU A 85 -0.32 0.22 -6.21
CA GLU A 85 0.32 -0.65 -5.23
C GLU A 85 1.74 -0.18 -4.92
N ALA A 86 2.08 -0.20 -3.63
CA ALA A 86 3.42 -0.03 -3.10
C ALA A 86 3.84 -1.31 -2.38
N GLU A 87 5.14 -1.60 -2.42
CA GLU A 87 5.76 -2.77 -1.81
C GLU A 87 6.76 -2.34 -0.74
N LEU A 88 6.67 -3.00 0.42
CA LEU A 88 7.61 -2.87 1.51
C LEU A 88 8.05 -4.26 1.96
N LEU A 89 9.36 -4.45 2.14
CA LEU A 89 9.91 -5.69 2.66
C LEU A 89 10.16 -5.54 4.16
N VAL A 90 9.51 -6.39 4.94
CA VAL A 90 9.71 -6.48 6.39
C VAL A 90 10.73 -7.58 6.67
N GLY A 91 11.93 -7.19 7.04
CA GLY A 91 12.93 -8.12 7.55
C GLY A 91 12.69 -8.38 9.03
N LEU A 92 12.67 -9.63 9.44
CA LEU A 92 12.51 -10.04 10.84
C LEU A 92 13.63 -11.01 11.21
N LYS A 93 14.39 -10.65 12.25
CA LYS A 93 15.47 -11.45 12.82
C LYS A 93 15.04 -11.98 14.19
N ASN A 94 15.04 -13.31 14.34
CA ASN A 94 14.73 -13.99 15.58
C ASN A 94 16.01 -14.34 16.34
N ASP A 95 16.43 -13.50 17.28
CA ASP A 95 17.50 -13.80 18.25
C ASP A 95 16.94 -14.38 19.58
N GLY A 96 15.65 -14.69 19.62
CA GLY A 96 14.97 -15.34 20.75
C GLY A 96 15.32 -16.83 20.86
N GLN A 97 14.85 -17.49 21.93
CA GLN A 97 15.14 -18.90 22.20
C GLN A 97 14.15 -19.87 21.50
N SER A 98 12.94 -19.42 21.21
CA SER A 98 11.88 -20.22 20.58
C SER A 98 11.69 -19.82 19.10
N SER A 99 11.10 -20.72 18.32
CA SER A 99 10.57 -20.37 17.00
C SER A 99 9.38 -19.42 17.16
N LEU A 100 9.21 -18.49 16.23
CA LEU A 100 8.02 -17.66 16.15
C LEU A 100 7.26 -17.93 14.85
N ASN A 101 5.97 -17.63 14.84
CA ASN A 101 5.15 -17.69 13.65
C ASN A 101 4.59 -16.30 13.34
N VAL A 102 4.94 -15.73 12.18
CA VAL A 102 4.32 -14.48 11.72
C VAL A 102 2.88 -14.76 11.30
N VAL A 103 1.94 -13.99 11.87
CA VAL A 103 0.50 -14.18 11.67
C VAL A 103 -0.06 -13.09 10.74
N ALA A 104 0.34 -11.84 10.95
CA ALA A 104 -0.17 -10.74 10.15
C ALA A 104 0.80 -9.57 10.04
N ILE A 105 0.69 -8.82 8.94
CA ILE A 105 1.23 -7.47 8.80
C ILE A 105 0.07 -6.51 8.58
N LYS A 106 0.07 -5.42 9.35
CA LYS A 106 -0.89 -4.33 9.23
C LYS A 106 -0.17 -2.99 9.18
N ALA A 107 -0.76 -2.02 8.51
CA ALA A 107 -0.24 -0.67 8.49
C ALA A 107 -1.36 0.36 8.50
N SER A 108 -1.00 1.58 8.89
CA SER A 108 -1.91 2.72 8.97
C SER A 108 -1.20 3.99 8.53
N VAL A 109 -1.96 4.89 7.93
CA VAL A 109 -1.52 6.20 7.47
C VAL A 109 -2.05 7.25 8.44
N HIS A 110 -1.19 8.16 8.88
CA HIS A 110 -1.47 9.20 9.86
C HIS A 110 -1.04 10.57 9.36
N LEU A 111 -1.57 11.63 9.99
CA LEU A 111 -1.06 12.97 9.75
C LEU A 111 0.34 13.15 10.35
N PRO A 112 1.28 13.83 9.66
CA PRO A 112 2.68 13.87 10.06
C PRO A 112 2.97 14.75 11.29
N TYR A 113 2.04 15.65 11.64
CA TYR A 113 2.17 16.54 12.80
C TYR A 113 1.41 16.03 14.03
N ASP A 114 0.50 15.06 13.83
CA ASP A 114 -0.26 14.44 14.90
C ASP A 114 -0.59 12.98 14.53
N HIS A 115 0.28 12.06 14.97
CA HIS A 115 0.14 10.62 14.74
C HIS A 115 -1.07 9.99 15.43
N ARG A 116 -1.84 10.75 16.21
CA ARG A 116 -3.09 10.24 16.79
C ARG A 116 -4.23 10.31 15.78
N LEU A 117 -4.06 11.14 14.74
CA LEU A 117 -5.06 11.36 13.70
C LEU A 117 -4.85 10.36 12.56
N LEU A 118 -5.57 9.25 12.67
CA LEU A 118 -5.65 8.21 11.65
C LEU A 118 -6.31 8.75 10.38
N VAL A 119 -5.62 8.60 9.25
CA VAL A 119 -6.13 8.94 7.92
C VAL A 119 -6.73 7.73 7.23
N GLN A 120 -6.02 6.59 7.26
CA GLN A 120 -6.45 5.36 6.60
C GLN A 120 -5.83 4.13 7.27
N ASN A 121 -6.66 3.12 7.57
CA ASN A 121 -6.16 1.75 7.81
C ASN A 121 -5.92 1.07 6.46
N LEU A 122 -4.74 0.47 6.32
CA LEU A 122 -4.36 -0.27 5.13
C LEU A 122 -4.73 -1.74 5.27
N THR A 123 -4.72 -2.45 4.14
CA THR A 123 -5.07 -3.87 4.09
C THR A 123 -4.20 -4.69 5.05
N VAL A 124 -4.83 -5.53 5.87
CA VAL A 124 -4.13 -6.51 6.70
C VAL A 124 -3.72 -7.68 5.81
N GLN A 125 -2.45 -8.06 5.85
CA GLN A 125 -1.93 -9.21 5.15
C GLN A 125 -1.69 -10.34 6.14
N VAL A 126 -2.44 -11.43 5.99
CA VAL A 126 -2.39 -12.62 6.86
C VAL A 126 -1.39 -13.64 6.29
N PHE A 127 -0.67 -14.32 7.18
CA PHE A 127 0.32 -15.34 6.86
C PHE A 127 -0.05 -16.67 7.55
N ASN A 128 -0.38 -17.68 6.75
CA ASN A 128 -0.72 -19.02 7.28
C ASN A 128 0.53 -19.86 7.58
N ASN A 129 1.69 -19.51 7.02
CA ASN A 129 2.95 -20.22 7.22
C ASN A 129 4.10 -19.22 7.28
N GLY A 130 4.27 -18.62 8.47
CA GLY A 130 5.25 -17.58 8.75
C GLY A 130 6.33 -18.01 9.74
N SER A 131 6.65 -19.30 9.81
CA SER A 131 7.58 -19.83 10.81
C SER A 131 9.00 -19.32 10.62
N VAL A 132 9.55 -18.70 11.66
CA VAL A 132 10.92 -18.21 11.74
C VAL A 132 11.61 -18.87 12.93
N PRO A 133 12.48 -19.87 12.69
CA PRO A 133 13.24 -20.54 13.75
C PRO A 133 14.12 -19.57 14.53
N SER A 134 14.53 -19.98 15.73
CA SER A 134 15.53 -19.25 16.51
C SER A 134 16.83 -19.12 15.73
N SER A 135 17.50 -17.97 15.88
CA SER A 135 18.78 -17.61 15.24
C SER A 135 18.71 -17.48 13.71
N VAL A 136 17.50 -17.31 13.14
CA VAL A 136 17.27 -17.15 11.70
C VAL A 136 16.63 -15.79 11.42
N GLN A 137 16.87 -15.28 10.21
CA GLN A 137 16.19 -14.11 9.66
C GLN A 137 15.29 -14.52 8.50
N ALA A 138 14.11 -13.92 8.43
CA ALA A 138 13.16 -14.05 7.33
C ALA A 138 12.75 -12.67 6.80
N THR A 139 12.20 -12.64 5.59
CA THR A 139 11.69 -11.43 4.96
C THR A 139 10.28 -11.67 4.47
N PHE A 140 9.37 -10.77 4.81
CA PHE A 140 7.95 -10.81 4.47
C PHE A 140 7.60 -9.61 3.59
N PRO A 141 7.09 -9.82 2.36
CA PRO A 141 6.59 -8.72 1.54
C PRO A 141 5.25 -8.23 2.08
N TYR A 142 5.09 -6.91 2.15
CA TYR A 142 3.84 -6.24 2.43
C TYR A 142 3.45 -5.35 1.26
N ILE A 143 2.35 -5.70 0.60
CA ILE A 143 1.80 -4.96 -0.54
C ILE A 143 0.59 -4.18 -0.07
N PHE A 144 0.58 -2.88 -0.31
CA PHE A 144 -0.51 -2.00 0.10
C PHE A 144 -0.76 -0.90 -0.92
N SER A 145 -1.93 -0.27 -0.85
CA SER A 145 -2.23 0.93 -1.62
C SER A 145 -2.92 1.97 -0.73
N VAL A 146 -2.62 3.24 -0.96
CA VAL A 146 -3.34 4.35 -0.32
C VAL A 146 -4.49 4.79 -1.23
N SER A 147 -5.53 5.39 -0.65
CA SER A 147 -6.70 5.83 -1.41
C SER A 147 -6.30 6.73 -2.59
N LYS A 148 -6.87 6.49 -3.78
CA LYS A 148 -6.69 7.37 -4.95
C LYS A 148 -7.26 8.78 -4.76
N PHE A 149 -8.08 8.97 -3.74
CA PHE A 149 -8.69 10.25 -3.37
C PHE A 149 -7.90 10.98 -2.27
N LEU A 150 -6.87 10.33 -1.70
CA LEU A 150 -5.99 10.95 -0.73
C LEU A 150 -5.26 12.11 -1.42
N GLN A 151 -5.31 13.30 -0.82
CA GLN A 151 -4.63 14.46 -1.37
C GLN A 151 -3.11 14.27 -1.29
N PRO A 152 -2.34 14.70 -2.30
CA PRO A 152 -0.89 14.64 -2.25
C PRO A 152 -0.34 15.43 -1.06
N GLY A 153 0.61 14.84 -0.34
CA GLY A 153 1.24 15.47 0.81
C GLY A 153 2.04 14.46 1.63
N PRO A 154 2.79 14.95 2.64
CA PRO A 154 3.49 14.07 3.57
C PRO A 154 2.48 13.38 4.48
N PHE A 155 2.63 12.06 4.65
CA PHE A 155 1.90 11.28 5.64
C PHE A 155 2.84 10.34 6.36
N ASP A 156 2.52 9.99 7.60
CA ASP A 156 3.29 9.00 8.32
C ASP A 156 2.66 7.62 8.16
N LEU A 157 3.50 6.68 7.73
CA LEU A 157 3.16 5.26 7.67
C LEU A 157 3.66 4.60 8.96
N VAL A 158 2.75 3.92 9.65
CA VAL A 158 3.07 3.08 10.81
C VAL A 158 2.74 1.64 10.45
N GLY A 159 3.78 0.81 10.33
CA GLY A 159 3.70 -0.60 9.98
C GLY A 159 4.00 -1.50 11.17
N THR A 160 3.13 -2.47 11.43
CA THR A 160 3.21 -3.42 12.53
C THR A 160 3.17 -4.84 12.01
N ILE A 161 4.10 -5.68 12.48
CA ILE A 161 4.10 -7.12 12.26
C ILE A 161 3.66 -7.81 13.55
N VAL A 162 2.69 -8.71 13.44
CA VAL A 162 2.12 -9.50 14.52
C VAL A 162 2.56 -10.94 14.34
N TYR A 163 3.03 -11.54 15.43
CA TYR A 163 3.58 -12.88 15.44
C TYR A 163 3.30 -13.55 16.78
N GLU A 164 3.44 -14.87 16.81
CA GLU A 164 3.22 -15.67 18.01
C GLU A 164 4.48 -16.44 18.40
N ILE A 165 4.68 -16.59 19.70
CA ILE A 165 5.69 -17.47 20.29
C ILE A 165 4.97 -18.33 21.32
N ASP A 166 5.03 -19.65 21.16
CA ASP A 166 4.37 -20.60 22.07
C ASP A 166 2.89 -20.23 22.31
N GLN A 167 2.16 -19.91 21.23
CA GLN A 167 0.74 -19.49 21.20
C GLN A 167 0.42 -18.15 21.89
N HIS A 168 1.43 -17.38 22.30
CA HIS A 168 1.24 -16.04 22.85
C HIS A 168 1.49 -14.98 21.77
N PRO A 169 0.57 -14.02 21.57
CA PRO A 169 0.71 -12.99 20.56
C PRO A 169 1.65 -11.86 21.00
N TYR A 170 2.45 -11.40 20.05
CA TYR A 170 3.40 -10.30 20.17
C TYR A 170 3.35 -9.43 18.91
N GLN A 171 3.87 -8.22 19.00
CA GLN A 171 4.01 -7.36 17.83
C GLN A 171 5.23 -6.46 17.92
N ASN A 172 5.75 -6.09 16.75
CA ASN A 172 6.76 -5.04 16.60
C ASN A 172 6.32 -4.04 15.54
N THR A 173 6.58 -2.76 15.79
CA THR A 173 6.51 -1.73 14.76
C THR A 173 7.78 -1.83 13.91
N PHE A 174 7.66 -2.27 12.66
CA PHE A 174 8.82 -2.38 11.75
C PHE A 174 9.12 -1.08 11.01
N TYR A 175 8.14 -0.18 10.91
CA TYR A 175 8.29 1.12 10.27
C TYR A 175 7.43 2.17 10.97
N ASN A 176 8.00 3.34 11.22
CA ASN A 176 7.31 4.53 11.68
C ASN A 176 8.01 5.75 11.08
N GLY A 177 7.46 6.31 10.02
CA GLY A 177 8.02 7.50 9.39
C GLY A 177 7.27 7.95 8.15
N THR A 178 7.72 9.06 7.60
CA THR A 178 7.03 9.74 6.51
C THR A 178 7.21 9.02 5.16
N ILE A 179 6.13 8.98 4.38
CA ILE A 179 6.02 8.53 2.99
C ILE A 179 5.33 9.61 2.13
#